data_AF-A0A2D5B3R7-F1
#
_entry.id   AF-A0A2D5B3R7-F1
#
_cell.length_a   1.000
_cell.length_b   1.000
_cell.length_c   1.000
_cell.angle_alpha   90.00
_cell.angle_beta   90.00
_cell.angle_gamma   90.00
#
_symmetry.space_group_name_H-M   'P 1'
#
loop_
_entity.id
_entity.type
_entity.pdbx_description
1 polymer ?
#
loop_
_entity_poly.entity_id
_entity_poly.type
_entity_poly.pdbx_seq_one_letter_code
_entity_poly.pdbx_strand_id
1 'polypeptide(L)'
;MAAAPQIRPDADVLDPAVLRDIVTGDLRMTPEQGLRIYRELPIQELGHWADARCRHLHGEQVRTYVIDRNINYTNVCTAKCTFCAFRRDGDEEDAYTLEVDQILEKIQQLVDIGGTQILMQGGMNPELPLDWYIQLLTAIRDRFPQVHVHAFSPPEFIEFVDFFDPPGATLADKLRGVMKPLVEAGLHSIPGGGGEIFADAVRRKIGLGKCDAEAWLTVMRVAHELGMNTSATMMFGHIEGAADRIHHMELVRQWQDRSIEDFAFDGGGRYMAFISWPFQRENTPLGRCREWGEGKGDDLDAIFPGDAVARLDGTGSKTDHPEFGRRIRMSGASDYLRTQAVSRLYLDNIYSIGASWVTMGPHIGQAALAWGANDMGSVMMEENVVSAAGTTYCLSEPLLCHLIRNAGFIPAQRNNAYQLLKVHEDGTAPDHLVKDWSTQRASRLHVENDAACGDGAADTQSVELTVQGD
;
A
#
# COMPACT_ATOMS: atom_id res chain seq x y z
N MET A 1 -6.77 -25.79 -13.98
CA MET A 1 -6.95 -25.17 -12.66
C MET A 1 -6.24 -26.03 -11.65
N ALA A 2 -5.35 -25.45 -10.84
CA ALA A 2 -4.91 -26.14 -9.64
C ALA A 2 -6.14 -26.40 -8.75
N ALA A 3 -6.18 -27.54 -8.07
CA ALA A 3 -7.23 -27.79 -7.08
C ALA A 3 -7.18 -26.70 -6.00
N ALA A 4 -8.33 -26.32 -5.45
CA ALA A 4 -8.34 -25.43 -4.30
C ALA A 4 -7.52 -26.06 -3.16
N PRO A 5 -6.68 -25.28 -2.47
CA PRO A 5 -5.85 -25.79 -1.38
C PRO A 5 -6.70 -26.43 -0.30
N GLN A 6 -6.19 -27.52 0.29
CA GLN A 6 -6.85 -28.17 1.41
C GLN A 6 -6.78 -27.29 2.66
N ILE A 7 -7.79 -27.38 3.53
CA ILE A 7 -7.78 -26.75 4.85
C ILE A 7 -7.72 -27.86 5.90
N ARG A 8 -6.70 -27.83 6.76
CA ARG A 8 -6.55 -28.76 7.90
C ARG A 8 -6.44 -27.95 9.19
N PRO A 9 -7.56 -27.59 9.85
CA PRO A 9 -7.56 -26.72 11.02
C PRO A 9 -6.77 -27.30 12.21
N ASP A 10 -6.82 -28.63 12.37
CA ASP A 10 -6.16 -29.33 13.48
C ASP A 10 -4.66 -29.60 13.24
N ALA A 11 -4.14 -29.26 12.05
CA ALA A 11 -2.72 -29.42 11.76
C ALA A 11 -1.89 -28.38 12.54
N ASP A 12 -0.77 -28.81 13.12
CA ASP A 12 0.15 -27.89 13.76
C ASP A 12 0.89 -27.06 12.72
N VAL A 13 0.52 -25.78 12.62
CA VAL A 13 1.07 -24.87 11.61
C VAL A 13 2.57 -24.59 11.80
N LEU A 14 3.13 -24.92 12.96
CA LEU A 14 4.57 -24.80 13.23
C LEU A 14 5.36 -26.04 12.81
N ASP A 15 4.69 -27.12 12.38
CA ASP A 15 5.36 -28.30 11.83
C ASP A 15 5.97 -27.96 10.45
N PRO A 16 7.28 -28.18 10.23
CA PRO A 16 7.92 -28.00 8.93
C PRO A 16 7.28 -28.77 7.77
N ALA A 17 6.56 -29.87 8.02
CA ALA A 17 5.77 -30.55 6.99
C ALA A 17 4.55 -29.72 6.56
N VAL A 18 3.82 -29.15 7.52
CA VAL A 18 2.67 -28.29 7.23
C VAL A 18 3.11 -27.00 6.54
N LEU A 19 4.23 -26.40 6.96
CA LEU A 19 4.81 -25.22 6.31
C LEU A 19 5.24 -25.51 4.87
N ARG A 20 5.77 -26.70 4.57
CA ARG A 20 6.05 -27.12 3.19
C ARG A 20 4.79 -27.20 2.33
N ASP A 21 3.70 -27.77 2.87
CA ASP A 21 2.42 -27.85 2.16
C ASP A 21 1.82 -26.44 1.92
N ILE A 22 2.05 -25.48 2.83
CA ILE A 22 1.69 -24.06 2.62
C ILE A 22 2.56 -23.44 1.52
N VAL A 23 3.87 -23.72 1.52
CA VAL A 23 4.81 -23.23 0.48
C VAL A 23 4.41 -23.71 -0.91
N THR A 24 4.04 -24.97 -1.06
CA THR A 24 3.59 -25.53 -2.35
C THR A 24 2.16 -25.12 -2.70
N GLY A 25 1.40 -24.59 -1.75
CA GLY A 25 0.00 -24.21 -1.94
C GLY A 25 -0.94 -25.41 -1.94
N ASP A 26 -0.51 -26.54 -1.39
CA ASP A 26 -1.36 -27.70 -1.15
C ASP A 26 -2.26 -27.47 0.08
N LEU A 27 -1.80 -26.64 1.03
CA LEU A 27 -2.54 -26.27 2.23
C LEU A 27 -2.78 -24.77 2.33
N ARG A 28 -4.02 -24.39 2.67
CA ARG A 28 -4.45 -23.04 3.02
C ARG A 28 -4.56 -22.91 4.53
N MET A 29 -3.92 -21.87 5.08
CA MET A 29 -3.96 -21.57 6.51
C MET A 29 -5.33 -21.05 6.96
N THR A 30 -5.77 -21.47 8.15
CA THR A 30 -6.88 -20.82 8.86
C THR A 30 -6.45 -19.50 9.51
N PRO A 31 -7.39 -18.61 9.90
CA PRO A 31 -7.07 -17.41 10.67
C PRO A 31 -6.31 -17.70 11.97
N GLU A 32 -6.65 -18.75 12.69
CA GLU A 32 -5.98 -19.17 13.93
C GLU A 32 -4.53 -19.57 13.66
N GLN A 33 -4.30 -20.34 12.59
CA GLN A 33 -2.96 -20.73 12.16
C GLN A 33 -2.13 -19.51 11.72
N GLY A 34 -2.72 -18.58 10.98
CA GLY A 34 -2.09 -17.32 10.61
C GLY A 34 -1.66 -16.47 11.83
N LEU A 35 -2.53 -16.38 12.85
CA LEU A 35 -2.23 -15.67 14.09
C LEU A 35 -1.15 -16.37 14.92
N ARG A 36 -1.17 -17.70 14.98
CA ARG A 36 -0.13 -18.49 15.65
C ARG A 36 1.23 -18.27 15.01
N ILE A 37 1.35 -18.39 13.68
CA ILE A 37 2.62 -18.08 12.98
C ILE A 37 3.07 -16.65 13.24
N TYR A 38 2.14 -15.69 13.19
CA TYR A 38 2.47 -14.29 13.46
C TYR A 38 3.14 -14.12 14.83
N ARG A 39 2.63 -14.79 15.87
CA ARG A 39 3.09 -14.64 17.26
C ARG A 39 4.26 -15.53 17.64
N GLU A 40 4.27 -16.77 17.18
CA GLU A 40 5.11 -17.84 17.71
C GLU A 40 6.32 -18.15 16.81
N LEU A 41 6.21 -17.98 15.49
CA LEU A 41 7.29 -18.39 14.59
C LEU A 41 8.47 -17.40 14.64
N PRO A 42 9.72 -17.87 14.83
CA PRO A 42 10.90 -17.01 14.79
C PRO A 42 11.00 -16.25 13.47
N ILE A 43 11.41 -14.98 13.52
CA ILE A 43 11.38 -14.09 12.35
C ILE A 43 12.25 -14.59 11.18
N GLN A 44 13.37 -15.26 11.49
CA GLN A 44 14.26 -15.83 10.49
C GLN A 44 13.62 -17.03 9.78
N GLU A 45 12.95 -17.90 10.53
CA GLU A 45 12.21 -19.03 9.96
C GLU A 45 11.04 -18.54 9.13
N LEU A 46 10.31 -17.55 9.64
CA LEU A 46 9.21 -16.93 8.93
C LEU A 46 9.66 -16.32 7.58
N GLY A 47 10.80 -15.64 7.57
CA GLY A 47 11.42 -15.14 6.34
C GLY A 47 11.78 -16.26 5.37
N HIS A 48 12.43 -17.33 5.87
CA HIS A 48 12.78 -18.51 5.07
C HIS A 48 11.58 -19.15 4.38
N TRP A 49 10.49 -19.39 5.12
CA TRP A 49 9.27 -19.98 4.55
C TRP A 49 8.57 -19.05 3.56
N ALA A 50 8.53 -17.75 3.85
CA ALA A 50 7.92 -16.76 2.95
C ALA A 50 8.72 -16.59 1.65
N ASP A 51 10.06 -16.57 1.71
CA ASP A 51 10.92 -16.57 0.52
C ASP A 51 10.72 -17.85 -0.30
N ALA A 52 10.66 -19.02 0.36
CA ALA A 52 10.39 -20.29 -0.30
C ALA A 52 9.05 -20.27 -1.05
N ARG A 53 7.98 -19.74 -0.43
CA ARG A 53 6.67 -19.55 -1.10
C ARG A 53 6.78 -18.58 -2.27
N CYS A 54 7.51 -17.47 -2.11
CA CYS A 54 7.73 -16.49 -3.17
C CYS A 54 8.45 -17.11 -4.37
N ARG A 55 9.54 -17.86 -4.13
CA ARG A 55 10.29 -18.59 -5.16
C ARG A 55 9.46 -19.67 -5.84
N HIS A 56 8.62 -20.39 -5.08
CA HIS A 56 7.69 -21.36 -5.65
C HIS A 56 6.70 -20.72 -6.64
N LEU A 57 6.18 -19.52 -6.33
CA LEU A 57 5.22 -18.82 -7.17
C LEU A 57 5.84 -18.06 -8.35
N HIS A 58 7.00 -17.43 -8.14
CA HIS A 58 7.58 -16.44 -9.06
C HIS A 58 8.91 -16.88 -9.67
N GLY A 59 9.41 -18.06 -9.29
CA GLY A 59 10.72 -18.55 -9.68
C GLY A 59 11.86 -17.99 -8.82
N GLU A 60 13.05 -18.56 -9.07
CA GLU A 60 14.22 -18.40 -8.21
C GLU A 60 14.97 -17.07 -8.40
N GLN A 61 14.84 -16.45 -9.58
CA GLN A 61 15.81 -15.45 -10.01
C GLN A 61 15.22 -14.05 -10.18
N VAL A 62 13.97 -13.90 -10.64
CA VAL A 62 13.44 -12.58 -11.04
C VAL A 62 12.69 -11.90 -9.89
N ARG A 63 12.92 -10.60 -9.73
CA ARG A 63 12.10 -9.71 -8.88
C ARG A 63 11.77 -8.44 -9.65
N THR A 64 10.55 -7.94 -9.46
CA THR A 64 9.99 -6.92 -10.34
C THR A 64 10.00 -5.53 -9.73
N TYR A 65 9.91 -4.53 -10.60
CA TYR A 65 9.58 -3.15 -10.27
C TYR A 65 8.76 -2.55 -11.43
N VAL A 66 8.14 -1.40 -11.21
CA VAL A 66 7.40 -0.67 -12.24
C VAL A 66 7.94 0.76 -12.32
N ILE A 67 7.84 1.37 -13.50
CA ILE A 67 8.08 2.80 -13.67
C ILE A 67 6.71 3.46 -13.74
N ASP A 68 6.26 4.00 -12.61
CA ASP A 68 5.03 4.78 -12.52
C ASP A 68 5.25 6.16 -11.90
N ARG A 69 4.18 6.95 -11.90
CA ARG A 69 4.14 8.23 -11.20
C ARG A 69 2.90 8.29 -10.32
N ASN A 70 3.13 8.64 -9.06
CA ASN A 70 2.06 9.04 -8.15
C ASN A 70 1.63 10.47 -8.50
N ILE A 71 0.33 10.64 -8.75
CA ILE A 71 -0.28 11.95 -9.02
C ILE A 71 -1.41 12.15 -8.02
N ASN A 72 -1.23 13.14 -7.14
CA ASN A 72 -2.31 13.61 -6.29
C ASN A 72 -2.95 14.83 -6.94
N TYR A 73 -4.12 14.66 -7.55
CA TYR A 73 -4.77 15.75 -8.29
C TYR A 73 -5.42 16.79 -7.38
N THR A 74 -5.65 16.47 -6.10
CA THR A 74 -6.08 17.42 -5.08
C THR A 74 -5.72 16.88 -3.70
N ASN A 75 -5.46 17.77 -2.74
CA ASN A 75 -5.35 17.43 -1.32
C ASN A 75 -6.60 17.86 -0.51
N VAL A 76 -7.58 18.51 -1.16
CA VAL A 76 -8.85 18.91 -0.54
C VAL A 76 -9.69 17.67 -0.28
N CYS A 77 -10.11 17.44 0.97
CA CYS A 77 -10.77 16.20 1.34
C CYS A 77 -11.82 16.36 2.44
N THR A 78 -13.01 15.78 2.23
CA THR A 78 -14.09 15.72 3.22
C THR A 78 -13.77 14.85 4.43
N ALA A 79 -12.93 13.82 4.27
CA ALA A 79 -12.58 12.91 5.36
C ALA A 79 -11.59 13.53 6.36
N LYS A 80 -11.72 13.12 7.62
CA LYS A 80 -10.94 13.63 8.76
C LYS A 80 -10.13 12.51 9.40
N CYS A 81 -9.43 11.76 8.55
CA CYS A 81 -8.60 10.63 8.98
C CYS A 81 -7.54 11.09 9.98
N THR A 82 -7.45 10.41 11.12
CA THR A 82 -6.51 10.82 12.18
C THR A 82 -5.07 10.45 11.86
N PHE A 83 -4.84 9.63 10.84
CA PHE A 83 -3.53 9.20 10.36
C PHE A 83 -3.05 9.92 9.09
N CYS A 84 -3.87 10.81 8.51
CA CYS A 84 -3.52 11.46 7.25
C CYS A 84 -2.94 12.85 7.52
N ALA A 85 -1.69 13.07 7.10
CA ALA A 85 -1.05 14.39 7.12
C ALA A 85 -1.27 15.19 5.82
N PHE A 86 -1.78 14.53 4.77
CA PHE A 86 -1.95 15.11 3.43
C PHE A 86 -3.24 15.93 3.27
N ARG A 87 -4.32 15.56 3.96
CA ARG A 87 -5.63 16.18 3.76
C ARG A 87 -5.67 17.65 4.18
N ARG A 88 -6.38 18.45 3.41
CA ARG A 88 -6.72 19.85 3.71
C ARG A 88 -8.22 20.09 3.62
N ASP A 89 -8.73 20.98 4.46
CA ASP A 89 -9.98 21.67 4.23
C ASP A 89 -9.76 22.71 3.10
N GLY A 90 -10.79 23.01 2.30
CA GLY A 90 -10.62 23.76 1.04
C GLY A 90 -10.15 25.22 1.18
N ASP A 91 -10.19 25.78 2.39
CA ASP A 91 -9.78 27.13 2.74
C ASP A 91 -8.37 27.21 3.36
N GLU A 92 -7.69 26.07 3.54
CA GLU A 92 -6.31 26.04 4.03
C GLU A 92 -5.32 26.60 2.97
N GLU A 93 -4.25 27.25 3.42
CA GLU A 93 -3.30 27.97 2.55
C GLU A 93 -2.57 27.05 1.55
N ASP A 94 -2.33 25.80 1.93
CA ASP A 94 -1.71 24.78 1.10
C ASP A 94 -2.72 23.80 0.47
N ALA A 95 -4.01 24.15 0.44
CA ALA A 95 -5.02 23.42 -0.30
C ALA A 95 -4.86 23.65 -1.82
N TYR A 96 -4.95 22.59 -2.62
CA TYR A 96 -4.83 22.66 -4.07
C TYR A 96 -5.72 21.66 -4.80
N THR A 97 -6.02 21.99 -6.06
CA THR A 97 -6.51 21.07 -7.09
C THR A 97 -5.73 21.38 -8.36
N LEU A 98 -5.13 20.36 -8.96
CA LEU A 98 -4.37 20.50 -10.20
C LEU A 98 -5.33 20.64 -11.39
N GLU A 99 -4.98 21.52 -12.31
CA GLU A 99 -5.63 21.60 -13.61
C GLU A 99 -5.29 20.37 -14.45
N VAL A 100 -6.20 20.00 -15.36
CA VAL A 100 -6.01 18.84 -16.25
C VAL A 100 -4.70 18.95 -17.03
N ASP A 101 -4.36 20.13 -17.54
CA ASP A 101 -3.11 20.35 -18.27
C ASP A 101 -1.85 20.09 -17.42
N GLN A 102 -1.87 20.47 -16.14
CA GLN A 102 -0.75 20.18 -15.22
C GLN A 102 -0.60 18.67 -15.00
N ILE A 103 -1.73 17.94 -14.91
CA ILE A 103 -1.71 16.48 -14.81
C ILE A 103 -1.13 15.86 -16.09
N LEU A 104 -1.54 16.34 -17.28
CA LEU A 104 -1.01 15.86 -18.55
C LEU A 104 0.49 16.15 -18.72
N GLU A 105 0.99 17.30 -18.24
CA GLU A 105 2.42 17.61 -18.20
C GLU A 105 3.18 16.63 -17.30
N LYS A 106 2.65 16.33 -16.10
CA LYS A 106 3.23 15.33 -15.20
C LYS A 106 3.28 13.94 -15.87
N ILE A 107 2.27 13.57 -16.66
CA ILE A 107 2.26 12.31 -17.42
C ILE A 107 3.26 12.33 -18.58
N GLN A 108 3.42 13.45 -19.29
CA GLN A 108 4.43 13.57 -20.33
C GLN A 108 5.83 13.30 -19.78
N GLN A 109 6.17 13.89 -18.62
CA GLN A 109 7.46 13.66 -17.96
C GLN A 109 7.69 12.18 -17.59
N LEU A 110 6.64 11.46 -17.20
CA LEU A 110 6.70 10.02 -16.96
C LEU A 110 6.97 9.25 -18.27
N VAL A 111 6.26 9.58 -19.35
CA VAL A 111 6.44 8.93 -20.65
C VAL A 111 7.84 9.18 -21.20
N ASP A 112 8.41 10.38 -21.00
CA ASP A 112 9.75 10.75 -21.46
C ASP A 112 10.86 9.88 -20.83
N ILE A 113 10.62 9.30 -19.64
CA ILE A 113 11.53 8.36 -18.98
C ILE A 113 11.16 6.88 -19.19
N GLY A 114 10.20 6.58 -20.08
CA GLY A 114 9.76 5.23 -20.38
C GLY A 114 8.77 4.63 -19.37
N GLY A 115 8.11 5.48 -18.58
CA GLY A 115 7.05 5.05 -17.67
C GLY A 115 5.78 4.62 -18.40
N THR A 116 5.07 3.66 -17.79
CA THR A 116 3.92 2.98 -18.45
C THR A 116 2.64 3.02 -17.64
N GLN A 117 2.65 3.62 -16.45
CA GLN A 117 1.52 3.61 -15.53
C GLN A 117 1.50 4.88 -14.69
N ILE A 118 0.31 5.37 -14.35
CA ILE A 118 0.13 6.32 -13.25
C ILE A 118 -0.65 5.69 -12.11
N LEU A 119 -0.29 6.06 -10.88
CA LEU A 119 -1.13 5.90 -9.70
C LEU A 119 -1.74 7.26 -9.36
N MET A 120 -3.04 7.44 -9.58
CA MET A 120 -3.69 8.74 -9.42
C MET A 120 -4.79 8.70 -8.35
N GLN A 121 -4.60 9.42 -7.26
CA GLN A 121 -5.52 9.42 -6.11
C GLN A 121 -5.56 10.81 -5.49
N GLY A 122 -6.75 11.29 -5.14
CA GLY A 122 -6.91 12.62 -4.57
C GLY A 122 -7.56 12.61 -3.19
N GLY A 123 -7.66 13.80 -2.62
CA GLY A 123 -8.68 14.07 -1.62
C GLY A 123 -10.08 13.99 -2.22
N MET A 124 -11.05 13.69 -1.36
CA MET A 124 -12.47 13.60 -1.71
C MET A 124 -13.05 15.03 -1.77
N ASN A 125 -12.84 15.71 -2.90
CA ASN A 125 -13.20 17.11 -3.12
C ASN A 125 -14.62 17.24 -3.71
N PRO A 126 -15.59 17.83 -3.00
CA PRO A 126 -16.98 17.94 -3.44
C PRO A 126 -17.21 18.98 -4.56
N GLU A 127 -16.24 19.86 -4.81
CA GLU A 127 -16.32 20.88 -5.87
C GLU A 127 -16.04 20.30 -7.27
N LEU A 128 -15.56 19.05 -7.35
CA LEU A 128 -15.25 18.39 -8.62
C LEU A 128 -16.46 17.57 -9.12
N PRO A 129 -17.14 18.00 -10.20
CA PRO A 129 -18.25 17.24 -10.77
C PRO A 129 -17.75 15.99 -11.50
N LEU A 130 -18.61 14.99 -11.68
CA LEU A 130 -18.29 13.74 -12.41
C LEU A 130 -17.71 14.01 -13.81
N ASP A 131 -18.22 15.02 -14.52
CA ASP A 131 -17.75 15.40 -15.85
C ASP A 131 -16.26 15.83 -15.86
N TRP A 132 -15.75 16.41 -14.77
CA TRP A 132 -14.34 16.76 -14.66
C TRP A 132 -13.45 15.50 -14.68
N TYR A 133 -13.85 14.46 -13.94
CA TYR A 133 -13.14 13.17 -13.92
C TYR A 133 -13.20 12.46 -15.29
N ILE A 134 -14.36 12.48 -15.95
CA ILE A 134 -14.52 11.92 -17.30
C ILE A 134 -13.64 12.67 -18.31
N GLN A 135 -13.59 14.00 -18.24
CA GLN A 135 -12.74 14.82 -19.12
C GLN A 135 -11.25 14.55 -18.87
N LEU A 136 -10.83 14.47 -17.59
CA LEU A 136 -9.47 14.13 -17.22
C LEU A 136 -9.04 12.78 -17.81
N LEU A 137 -9.81 11.72 -17.55
CA LEU A 137 -9.51 10.37 -18.05
C LEU A 137 -9.48 10.33 -19.59
N THR A 138 -10.46 10.98 -20.23
CA THR A 138 -10.53 11.08 -21.70
C THR A 138 -9.30 11.75 -22.27
N ALA A 139 -8.87 12.88 -21.68
CA ALA A 139 -7.68 13.59 -22.11
C ALA A 139 -6.40 12.75 -21.94
N ILE A 140 -6.30 11.99 -20.84
CA ILE A 140 -5.18 11.06 -20.62
C ILE A 140 -5.18 9.96 -21.67
N ARG A 141 -6.32 9.29 -21.89
CA ARG A 141 -6.47 8.20 -22.87
C ARG A 141 -6.11 8.67 -24.28
N ASP A 142 -6.59 9.84 -24.68
CA ASP A 142 -6.41 10.35 -26.04
C ASP A 142 -4.96 10.81 -26.29
N ARG A 143 -4.31 11.40 -25.28
CA ARG A 143 -2.92 11.91 -25.39
C ARG A 143 -1.86 10.85 -25.10
N PHE A 144 -2.15 9.92 -24.20
CA PHE A 144 -1.22 8.90 -23.71
C PHE A 144 -1.86 7.50 -23.70
N PRO A 145 -2.29 6.97 -24.86
CA PRO A 145 -2.98 5.67 -24.94
C PRO A 145 -2.14 4.48 -24.46
N GLN A 146 -0.82 4.65 -24.32
CA GLN A 146 0.11 3.66 -23.79
C GLN A 146 0.18 3.64 -22.25
N VAL A 147 -0.35 4.65 -21.56
CA VAL A 147 -0.25 4.78 -20.09
C VAL A 147 -1.43 4.08 -19.43
N HIS A 148 -1.12 3.12 -18.55
CA HIS A 148 -2.11 2.45 -17.72
C HIS A 148 -2.57 3.36 -16.58
N VAL A 149 -3.87 3.65 -16.51
CA VAL A 149 -4.47 4.51 -15.48
C VAL A 149 -4.94 3.65 -14.30
N HIS A 150 -4.13 3.62 -13.23
CA HIS A 150 -4.48 3.04 -11.94
C HIS A 150 -4.94 4.15 -11.01
N ALA A 151 -6.26 4.38 -10.90
CA ALA A 151 -6.76 5.61 -10.30
C ALA A 151 -7.99 5.42 -9.43
N PHE A 152 -8.16 6.38 -8.50
CA PHE A 152 -9.23 6.51 -7.50
C PHE A 152 -9.30 5.35 -6.52
N SER A 153 -9.38 5.65 -5.24
CA SER A 153 -9.51 4.65 -4.18
C SER A 153 -10.98 4.31 -3.88
N PRO A 154 -11.25 3.20 -3.19
CA PRO A 154 -12.59 2.91 -2.72
C PRO A 154 -13.27 3.99 -1.88
N PRO A 155 -12.59 4.70 -0.94
CA PRO A 155 -13.19 5.88 -0.33
C PRO A 155 -13.66 6.93 -1.34
N GLU A 156 -12.87 7.24 -2.38
CA GLU A 156 -13.27 8.18 -3.44
C GLU A 156 -14.51 7.68 -4.19
N PHE A 157 -14.60 6.39 -4.51
CA PHE A 157 -15.80 5.84 -5.17
C PHE A 157 -17.06 5.88 -4.30
N ILE A 158 -16.93 5.74 -2.99
CA ILE A 158 -18.07 5.89 -2.07
C ILE A 158 -18.52 7.35 -2.04
N GLU A 159 -17.58 8.30 -1.96
CA GLU A 159 -17.94 9.71 -2.05
C GLU A 159 -18.49 10.09 -3.42
N PHE A 160 -18.02 9.48 -4.53
CA PHE A 160 -18.65 9.69 -5.84
C PHE A 160 -20.10 9.23 -5.86
N VAL A 161 -20.43 8.13 -5.19
CA VAL A 161 -21.82 7.70 -5.03
C VAL A 161 -22.62 8.72 -4.21
N ASP A 162 -22.05 9.27 -3.16
CA ASP A 162 -22.73 10.23 -2.29
C ASP A 162 -22.87 11.62 -2.95
N PHE A 163 -21.86 12.09 -3.68
CA PHE A 163 -21.84 13.39 -4.35
C PHE A 163 -22.69 13.40 -5.63
N PHE A 164 -22.64 12.34 -6.42
CA PHE A 164 -23.29 12.30 -7.73
C PHE A 164 -24.64 11.60 -7.73
N ASP A 165 -25.00 10.93 -6.62
CA ASP A 165 -26.25 10.17 -6.42
C ASP A 165 -26.72 9.40 -7.67
N PRO A 166 -25.90 8.47 -8.19
CA PRO A 166 -26.27 7.67 -9.36
C PRO A 166 -27.49 6.80 -9.04
N PRO A 167 -28.32 6.46 -10.05
CA PRO A 167 -29.48 5.60 -9.83
C PRO A 167 -29.05 4.17 -9.45
N GLY A 168 -29.80 3.54 -8.55
CA GLY A 168 -29.53 2.16 -8.12
C GLY A 168 -30.23 1.81 -6.81
N ALA A 169 -30.64 0.55 -6.64
CA ALA A 169 -31.28 0.09 -5.42
C ALA A 169 -30.26 -0.32 -4.35
N THR A 170 -29.07 -0.76 -4.78
CA THR A 170 -27.97 -1.19 -3.91
C THR A 170 -26.73 -0.32 -4.13
N LEU A 171 -25.80 -0.35 -3.18
CA LEU A 171 -24.49 0.29 -3.34
C LEU A 171 -23.77 -0.20 -4.61
N ALA A 172 -23.85 -1.50 -4.90
CA ALA A 172 -23.25 -2.07 -6.10
C ALA A 172 -23.85 -1.49 -7.40
N ASP A 173 -25.16 -1.28 -7.46
CA ASP A 173 -25.82 -0.66 -8.63
C ASP A 173 -25.35 0.79 -8.83
N LYS A 174 -25.27 1.54 -7.73
CA LYS A 174 -24.78 2.92 -7.73
C LYS A 174 -23.32 3.00 -8.18
N LEU A 175 -22.46 2.12 -7.66
CA LEU A 175 -21.05 2.02 -8.05
C LEU A 175 -20.90 1.69 -9.54
N ARG A 176 -21.71 0.78 -10.09
CA ARG A 176 -21.70 0.51 -11.55
C ARG A 176 -22.08 1.75 -12.35
N GLY A 177 -23.04 2.54 -11.86
CA GLY A 177 -23.46 3.80 -12.49
C GLY A 177 -22.33 4.82 -12.62
N VAL A 178 -21.44 4.89 -11.62
CA VAL A 178 -20.27 5.80 -11.64
C VAL A 178 -19.08 5.19 -12.38
N MET A 179 -18.78 3.91 -12.14
CA MET A 179 -17.58 3.26 -12.69
C MET A 179 -17.64 3.09 -14.20
N LYS A 180 -18.81 2.76 -14.78
CA LYS A 180 -18.92 2.51 -16.23
C LYS A 180 -18.49 3.71 -17.08
N PRO A 181 -19.00 4.94 -16.85
CA PRO A 181 -18.51 6.12 -17.55
C PRO A 181 -17.01 6.36 -17.38
N LEU A 182 -16.45 6.10 -16.19
CA LEU A 182 -15.01 6.27 -15.95
C LEU A 182 -14.17 5.23 -16.68
N VAL A 183 -14.62 3.98 -16.75
CA VAL A 183 -13.99 2.92 -17.56
C VAL A 183 -14.03 3.30 -19.04
N GLU A 184 -15.18 3.73 -19.55
CA GLU A 184 -15.32 4.21 -20.94
C GLU A 184 -14.40 5.40 -21.23
N ALA A 185 -14.19 6.27 -20.24
CA ALA A 185 -13.30 7.43 -20.34
C ALA A 185 -11.80 7.06 -20.31
N GLY A 186 -11.42 5.87 -19.83
CA GLY A 186 -10.01 5.42 -19.81
C GLY A 186 -9.47 4.97 -18.46
N LEU A 187 -10.32 4.72 -17.45
CA LEU A 187 -9.91 4.07 -16.21
C LEU A 187 -9.61 2.58 -16.46
N HIS A 188 -8.43 2.11 -16.06
CA HIS A 188 -7.99 0.74 -16.31
C HIS A 188 -8.02 -0.17 -15.08
N SER A 189 -7.82 0.39 -13.88
CA SER A 189 -7.73 -0.38 -12.63
C SER A 189 -7.87 0.52 -11.40
N ILE A 190 -8.18 -0.07 -10.24
CA ILE A 190 -8.40 0.65 -8.98
C ILE A 190 -7.31 0.30 -7.94
N PRO A 191 -6.60 1.30 -7.38
CA PRO A 191 -5.67 1.08 -6.28
C PRO A 191 -6.34 0.73 -4.96
N GLY A 192 -5.65 -0.04 -4.13
CA GLY A 192 -6.12 -0.50 -2.83
C GLY A 192 -6.15 0.53 -1.71
N GLY A 193 -5.98 1.82 -2.00
CA GLY A 193 -5.95 2.87 -0.97
C GLY A 193 -7.20 2.86 -0.07
N GLY A 194 -7.06 3.29 1.18
CA GLY A 194 -8.18 3.30 2.13
C GLY A 194 -8.55 1.96 2.76
N GLY A 195 -7.75 0.91 2.51
CA GLY A 195 -7.91 -0.39 3.16
C GLY A 195 -7.63 -0.32 4.67
N GLU A 196 -6.52 0.31 5.06
CA GLU A 196 -6.06 0.51 6.44
C GLU A 196 -6.21 -0.78 7.29
N ILE A 197 -7.09 -0.80 8.29
CA ILE A 197 -7.56 -1.98 9.01
C ILE A 197 -9.09 -2.05 8.90
N PHE A 198 -9.61 -3.25 8.62
CA PHE A 198 -11.04 -3.47 8.44
C PHE A 198 -11.82 -3.63 9.74
N ALA A 199 -11.16 -4.10 10.81
CA ALA A 199 -11.79 -4.25 12.11
C ALA A 199 -12.47 -2.95 12.55
N ASP A 200 -13.76 -3.03 12.83
CA ASP A 200 -14.66 -1.89 12.98
C ASP A 200 -14.31 -1.01 14.21
N ALA A 201 -13.80 -1.62 15.29
CA ALA A 201 -13.25 -0.87 16.43
C ALA A 201 -12.06 0.03 16.04
N VAL A 202 -11.17 -0.46 15.17
CA VAL A 202 -10.01 0.30 14.68
C VAL A 202 -10.47 1.37 13.69
N ARG A 203 -11.24 0.96 12.68
CA ARG A 203 -11.65 1.82 11.55
C ARG A 203 -12.39 3.07 12.01
N ARG A 204 -13.34 2.94 12.94
CA ARG A 204 -14.08 4.08 13.51
C ARG A 204 -13.23 5.08 14.28
N LYS A 205 -12.05 4.69 14.76
CA LYS A 205 -11.13 5.59 15.45
C LYS A 205 -10.18 6.30 14.50
N ILE A 206 -9.78 5.63 13.41
CA ILE A 206 -8.72 6.14 12.53
C ILE A 206 -9.28 6.82 11.27
N GLY A 207 -10.36 6.31 10.69
CA GLY A 207 -10.92 6.72 9.41
C GLY A 207 -12.24 7.48 9.53
N LEU A 208 -12.26 8.61 10.26
CA LEU A 208 -13.46 9.45 10.37
C LEU A 208 -13.84 10.00 8.99
N GLY A 209 -15.06 9.70 8.54
CA GLY A 209 -15.54 10.10 7.20
C GLY A 209 -14.96 9.27 6.05
N LYS A 210 -14.33 8.11 6.32
CA LYS A 210 -14.02 7.10 5.29
C LYS A 210 -15.08 6.01 5.29
N CYS A 211 -15.25 5.34 4.15
CA CYS A 211 -16.09 4.17 4.00
C CYS A 211 -15.70 3.04 4.95
N ASP A 212 -16.64 2.17 5.32
CA ASP A 212 -16.36 0.98 6.12
C ASP A 212 -15.73 -0.16 5.29
N ALA A 213 -15.48 -1.32 5.92
CA ALA A 213 -14.84 -2.45 5.26
C ALA A 213 -15.72 -3.07 4.17
N GLU A 214 -17.02 -3.20 4.41
CA GLU A 214 -17.95 -3.81 3.44
C GLU A 214 -18.11 -2.93 2.20
N ALA A 215 -18.22 -1.61 2.39
CA ALA A 215 -18.23 -0.64 1.31
C ALA A 215 -16.93 -0.69 0.50
N TRP A 216 -15.76 -0.70 1.16
CA TRP A 216 -14.46 -0.83 0.48
C TRP A 216 -14.39 -2.11 -0.38
N LEU A 217 -14.78 -3.25 0.20
CA LEU A 217 -14.77 -4.54 -0.49
C LEU A 217 -15.79 -4.58 -1.64
N THR A 218 -16.95 -3.93 -1.48
CA THR A 218 -17.98 -3.80 -2.52
C THR A 218 -17.48 -3.01 -3.72
N VAL A 219 -16.76 -1.90 -3.52
CA VAL A 219 -16.11 -1.16 -4.62
C VAL A 219 -15.22 -2.09 -5.43
N MET A 220 -14.31 -2.81 -4.75
CA MET A 220 -13.36 -3.69 -5.43
C MET A 220 -14.06 -4.81 -6.19
N ARG A 221 -15.11 -5.39 -5.63
CA ARG A 221 -15.91 -6.42 -6.31
C ARG A 221 -16.61 -5.89 -7.55
N VAL A 222 -17.21 -4.70 -7.49
CA VAL A 222 -17.84 -4.09 -8.68
C VAL A 222 -16.78 -3.80 -9.75
N ALA A 223 -15.58 -3.38 -9.34
CA ALA A 223 -14.48 -3.19 -10.27
C ALA A 223 -14.07 -4.49 -10.97
N HIS A 224 -13.96 -5.58 -10.21
CA HIS A 224 -13.68 -6.93 -10.75
C HIS A 224 -14.76 -7.39 -11.72
N GLU A 225 -16.04 -7.15 -11.40
CA GLU A 225 -17.16 -7.46 -12.31
C GLU A 225 -17.06 -6.67 -13.63
N LEU A 226 -16.58 -5.43 -13.59
CA LEU A 226 -16.34 -4.60 -14.77
C LEU A 226 -15.02 -4.92 -15.49
N GLY A 227 -14.33 -6.00 -15.11
CA GLY A 227 -13.09 -6.46 -15.76
C GLY A 227 -11.82 -5.75 -15.28
N MET A 228 -11.91 -4.83 -14.32
CA MET A 228 -10.74 -4.11 -13.80
C MET A 228 -10.00 -4.94 -12.76
N ASN A 229 -8.69 -5.05 -12.89
CA ASN A 229 -7.85 -5.53 -11.80
C ASN A 229 -7.70 -4.46 -10.71
N THR A 230 -7.41 -4.90 -9.49
CA THR A 230 -7.21 -4.01 -8.35
C THR A 230 -6.00 -4.43 -7.52
N SER A 231 -5.61 -3.57 -6.59
CA SER A 231 -4.69 -3.92 -5.50
C SER A 231 -5.42 -3.83 -4.15
N ALA A 232 -4.90 -4.50 -3.12
CA ALA A 232 -5.37 -4.37 -1.75
C ALA A 232 -4.24 -3.84 -0.87
N THR A 233 -4.58 -3.05 0.15
CA THR A 233 -3.58 -2.47 1.03
C THR A 233 -3.95 -2.51 2.50
N MET A 234 -2.92 -2.58 3.35
CA MET A 234 -3.07 -2.60 4.79
C MET A 234 -2.02 -1.68 5.45
N MET A 235 -2.45 -0.51 5.90
CA MET A 235 -1.66 0.30 6.82
C MET A 235 -1.77 -0.28 8.23
N PHE A 236 -0.64 -0.53 8.89
CA PHE A 236 -0.60 -1.14 10.21
C PHE A 236 0.46 -0.49 11.13
N GLY A 237 0.57 -0.94 12.37
CA GLY A 237 1.55 -0.42 13.32
C GLY A 237 1.04 0.82 14.04
N HIS A 238 -0.20 0.79 14.49
CA HIS A 238 -0.83 1.85 15.25
C HIS A 238 -1.64 1.30 16.43
N ILE A 239 -2.97 1.38 16.41
CA ILE A 239 -3.86 1.01 17.52
C ILE A 239 -4.37 -0.44 17.45
N GLU A 240 -4.13 -1.14 16.34
CA GLU A 240 -4.68 -2.47 16.02
C GLU A 240 -3.88 -3.60 16.67
N GLY A 241 -4.52 -4.73 16.92
CA GLY A 241 -3.83 -5.95 17.33
C GLY A 241 -3.44 -6.85 16.16
N ALA A 242 -2.61 -7.86 16.42
CA ALA A 242 -2.19 -8.82 15.39
C ALA A 242 -3.38 -9.56 14.75
N ALA A 243 -4.42 -9.87 15.54
CA ALA A 243 -5.62 -10.54 15.03
C ALA A 243 -6.41 -9.67 14.05
N ASP A 244 -6.38 -8.33 14.18
CA ASP A 244 -7.03 -7.42 13.23
C ASP A 244 -6.31 -7.43 11.86
N ARG A 245 -4.99 -7.63 11.84
CA ARG A 245 -4.20 -7.77 10.61
C ARG A 245 -4.55 -9.06 9.88
N ILE A 246 -4.67 -10.18 10.62
CA ILE A 246 -5.12 -11.45 10.04
C ILE A 246 -6.55 -11.34 9.52
N HIS A 247 -7.45 -10.74 10.30
CA HIS A 247 -8.83 -10.47 9.89
C HIS A 247 -8.90 -9.65 8.59
N HIS A 248 -8.09 -8.59 8.48
CA HIS A 248 -8.01 -7.80 7.25
C HIS A 248 -7.62 -8.67 6.05
N MET A 249 -6.52 -9.44 6.17
CA MET A 249 -6.07 -10.34 5.11
C MET A 249 -7.09 -11.43 4.77
N GLU A 250 -7.82 -11.95 5.76
CA GLU A 250 -8.89 -12.93 5.57
C GLU A 250 -10.02 -12.37 4.72
N LEU A 251 -10.48 -11.14 5.00
CA LEU A 251 -11.52 -10.51 4.18
C LEU A 251 -11.06 -10.31 2.73
N VAL A 252 -9.83 -9.83 2.51
CA VAL A 252 -9.27 -9.70 1.15
C VAL A 252 -9.23 -11.07 0.46
N ARG A 253 -8.73 -12.11 1.14
CA ARG A 253 -8.63 -13.48 0.61
C ARG A 253 -10.00 -14.06 0.23
N GLN A 254 -11.00 -13.92 1.09
CA GLN A 254 -12.35 -14.40 0.82
C GLN A 254 -13.01 -13.68 -0.36
N TRP A 255 -12.84 -12.36 -0.46
CA TRP A 255 -13.41 -11.60 -1.57
C TRP A 255 -12.68 -11.85 -2.89
N GLN A 256 -11.38 -12.12 -2.85
CA GLN A 256 -10.64 -12.63 -4.00
C GLN A 256 -11.19 -13.97 -4.47
N ASP A 257 -11.43 -14.93 -3.56
CA ASP A 257 -12.02 -16.23 -3.92
C ASP A 257 -13.35 -16.03 -4.65
N ARG A 258 -14.25 -15.20 -4.09
CA ARG A 258 -15.54 -14.87 -4.72
C ARG A 258 -15.34 -14.27 -6.11
N SER A 259 -14.43 -13.31 -6.29
CA SER A 259 -14.20 -12.69 -7.60
C SER A 259 -13.60 -13.66 -8.62
N ILE A 260 -12.71 -14.56 -8.20
CA ILE A 260 -12.16 -15.60 -9.08
C ILE A 260 -13.26 -16.60 -9.46
N GLU A 261 -14.08 -17.04 -8.51
CA GLU A 261 -15.17 -17.97 -8.76
C GLU A 261 -16.23 -17.36 -9.69
N ASP A 262 -16.66 -16.12 -9.40
CA ASP A 262 -17.76 -15.48 -10.09
C ASP A 262 -17.38 -14.93 -11.48
N PHE A 263 -16.14 -14.47 -11.67
CA PHE A 263 -15.80 -13.65 -12.85
C PHE A 263 -14.58 -14.12 -13.66
N ALA A 264 -13.77 -15.08 -13.19
CA ALA A 264 -12.49 -15.38 -13.86
C ALA A 264 -12.62 -15.92 -15.30
N PHE A 265 -13.75 -16.55 -15.65
CA PHE A 265 -13.98 -17.10 -17.00
C PHE A 265 -14.53 -16.09 -17.99
N ASP A 266 -15.10 -14.99 -17.51
CA ASP A 266 -15.75 -13.95 -18.33
C ASP A 266 -14.84 -12.73 -18.56
N GLY A 267 -13.53 -12.86 -18.29
CA GLY A 267 -12.58 -11.75 -18.37
C GLY A 267 -12.66 -10.79 -17.17
N GLY A 268 -13.28 -11.23 -16.07
CA GLY A 268 -13.38 -10.48 -14.83
C GLY A 268 -12.03 -10.21 -14.17
N GLY A 269 -11.97 -9.07 -13.50
CA GLY A 269 -10.82 -8.61 -12.75
C GLY A 269 -10.63 -9.34 -11.43
N ARG A 270 -9.51 -9.05 -10.77
CA ARG A 270 -9.14 -9.62 -9.47
C ARG A 270 -8.13 -8.71 -8.76
N TYR A 271 -7.90 -8.99 -7.48
CA TYR A 271 -6.74 -8.44 -6.79
C TYR A 271 -5.47 -9.04 -7.38
N MET A 272 -4.59 -8.19 -7.88
CA MET A 272 -3.28 -8.60 -8.42
C MET A 272 -2.15 -8.46 -7.40
N ALA A 273 -2.31 -7.56 -6.44
CA ALA A 273 -1.27 -7.22 -5.49
C ALA A 273 -1.82 -6.93 -4.09
N PHE A 274 -1.05 -7.28 -3.07
CA PHE A 274 -1.24 -6.83 -1.71
C PHE A 274 0.01 -6.09 -1.22
N ILE A 275 -0.19 -4.91 -0.63
CA ILE A 275 0.90 -4.07 -0.11
C ILE A 275 0.54 -3.66 1.32
N SER A 276 1.42 -3.99 2.27
CA SER A 276 1.26 -3.62 3.67
C SER A 276 2.38 -2.71 4.12
N TRP A 277 2.06 -1.55 4.69
CA TRP A 277 3.07 -0.60 5.15
C TRP A 277 2.82 -0.13 6.60
N PRO A 278 3.90 0.15 7.35
CA PRO A 278 3.76 0.78 8.66
C PRO A 278 3.26 2.22 8.57
N PHE A 279 2.38 2.56 9.50
CA PHE A 279 1.91 3.91 9.78
C PHE A 279 3.08 4.87 10.05
N GLN A 280 3.02 6.06 9.47
CA GLN A 280 3.98 7.14 9.70
C GLN A 280 3.34 8.19 10.62
N ARG A 281 3.95 8.43 11.78
CA ARG A 281 3.32 9.17 12.87
C ARG A 281 3.39 10.69 12.72
N GLU A 282 4.42 11.21 12.07
CA GLU A 282 4.71 12.64 12.10
C GLU A 282 3.60 13.44 11.42
N ASN A 283 3.31 14.64 11.94
CA ASN A 283 2.25 15.53 11.44
C ASN A 283 0.83 14.94 11.41
N THR A 284 0.56 13.85 12.14
CA THR A 284 -0.78 13.25 12.21
C THR A 284 -1.42 13.38 13.60
N PRO A 285 -2.74 13.53 13.71
CA PRO A 285 -3.44 13.43 14.98
C PRO A 285 -3.19 12.13 15.76
N LEU A 286 -3.13 10.99 15.07
CA LEU A 286 -2.93 9.67 15.64
C LEU A 286 -1.51 9.51 16.19
N GLY A 287 -0.51 10.10 15.55
CA GLY A 287 0.88 10.07 15.99
C GLY A 287 1.13 10.77 17.33
N ARG A 288 0.19 11.61 17.79
CA ARG A 288 0.21 12.25 19.11
C ARG A 288 -0.21 11.32 20.25
N CYS A 289 -0.78 10.15 19.95
CA CYS A 289 -1.05 9.13 20.96
C CYS A 289 0.26 8.64 21.58
N ARG A 290 0.17 8.24 22.86
CA ARG A 290 1.35 7.75 23.58
C ARG A 290 1.75 6.38 23.06
N GLU A 291 3.03 6.21 22.78
CA GLU A 291 3.58 4.93 22.39
C GLU A 291 3.50 3.92 23.55
N TRP A 292 3.23 2.67 23.22
CA TRP A 292 3.19 1.56 24.16
C TRP A 292 4.59 0.99 24.39
N GLY A 293 5.01 0.92 25.66
CA GLY A 293 6.28 0.32 26.06
C GLY A 293 7.44 1.31 26.23
N GLU A 294 7.26 2.59 25.88
CA GLU A 294 8.27 3.63 26.07
C GLU A 294 8.04 4.47 27.35
N GLY A 295 6.86 4.38 27.96
CA GLY A 295 6.52 5.16 29.15
C GLY A 295 7.18 4.61 30.42
N LYS A 296 7.66 5.51 31.31
CA LYS A 296 8.23 5.16 32.63
C LYS A 296 7.32 4.34 33.57
N GLY A 297 6.06 4.11 33.20
CA GLY A 297 5.11 3.30 33.96
C GLY A 297 4.41 2.22 33.13
N ASP A 298 4.91 1.93 31.92
CA ASP A 298 4.38 0.84 31.12
C ASP A 298 4.93 -0.49 31.64
N ASP A 299 4.03 -1.45 31.85
CA ASP A 299 4.37 -2.84 32.09
C ASP A 299 4.56 -3.53 30.74
N LEU A 300 5.79 -3.92 30.42
CA LEU A 300 6.11 -4.59 29.14
C LEU A 300 5.49 -6.00 29.05
N ASP A 301 5.13 -6.60 30.18
CA ASP A 301 4.44 -7.89 30.22
C ASP A 301 2.91 -7.73 30.07
N ALA A 302 2.39 -6.49 30.16
CA ALA A 302 0.98 -6.23 29.96
C ALA A 302 0.61 -6.31 28.47
N ILE A 303 -0.62 -6.78 28.22
CA ILE A 303 -1.16 -6.87 26.87
C ILE A 303 -1.32 -5.47 26.27
N PHE A 304 -0.83 -5.29 25.04
CA PHE A 304 -1.08 -4.07 24.29
C PHE A 304 -2.60 -3.87 24.11
N PRO A 305 -3.17 -2.67 24.36
CA PRO A 305 -4.61 -2.43 24.23
C PRO A 305 -5.24 -2.90 22.92
N GLY A 306 -4.51 -2.77 21.79
CA GLY A 306 -4.96 -3.27 20.49
C GLY A 306 -5.10 -4.79 20.46
N ASP A 307 -4.16 -5.54 21.04
CA ASP A 307 -4.22 -6.99 21.10
C ASP A 307 -5.33 -7.50 22.03
N ALA A 308 -5.68 -6.73 23.07
CA ALA A 308 -6.81 -7.05 23.95
C ALA A 308 -8.17 -6.90 23.23
N VAL A 309 -8.28 -5.95 22.30
CA VAL A 309 -9.50 -5.69 21.51
C VAL A 309 -9.59 -6.60 20.28
N ALA A 310 -8.48 -6.89 19.62
CA ALA A 310 -8.46 -7.54 18.32
C ALA A 310 -9.09 -8.95 18.34
N ARG A 311 -9.84 -9.28 17.29
CA ARG A 311 -10.48 -10.59 17.07
C ARG A 311 -10.31 -11.01 15.62
N LEU A 312 -10.20 -12.32 15.37
CA LEU A 312 -10.02 -12.87 14.02
C LEU A 312 -11.24 -12.67 13.11
N ASP A 313 -12.41 -12.46 13.70
CA ASP A 313 -13.66 -12.15 13.01
C ASP A 313 -13.97 -10.64 12.95
N GLY A 314 -13.07 -9.79 13.48
CA GLY A 314 -13.24 -8.34 13.49
C GLY A 314 -14.29 -7.81 14.48
N THR A 315 -14.86 -8.66 15.33
CA THR A 315 -15.94 -8.29 16.28
C THR A 315 -15.44 -7.59 17.56
N GLY A 316 -14.14 -7.32 17.66
CA GLY A 316 -13.54 -6.60 18.78
C GLY A 316 -14.26 -5.29 19.06
N SER A 317 -14.44 -4.95 20.35
CA SER A 317 -15.09 -3.71 20.75
C SER A 317 -14.11 -2.75 21.42
N LYS A 318 -14.28 -1.45 21.14
CA LYS A 318 -13.53 -0.37 21.82
C LYS A 318 -13.70 -0.39 23.35
N THR A 319 -14.72 -1.07 23.87
CA THR A 319 -14.98 -1.20 25.31
C THR A 319 -14.20 -2.34 25.95
N ASP A 320 -13.57 -3.23 25.18
CA ASP A 320 -12.85 -4.38 25.70
C ASP A 320 -11.53 -3.98 26.38
N HIS A 321 -11.03 -2.77 26.10
CA HIS A 321 -9.89 -2.20 26.81
C HIS A 321 -10.00 -0.66 26.95
N PRO A 322 -9.85 -0.09 28.15
CA PRO A 322 -10.06 1.35 28.40
C PRO A 322 -9.05 2.28 27.69
N GLU A 323 -7.85 1.77 27.40
CA GLU A 323 -6.80 2.51 26.69
C GLU A 323 -6.82 2.30 25.16
N PHE A 324 -7.76 1.52 24.62
CA PHE A 324 -7.80 1.24 23.19
C PHE A 324 -7.94 2.53 22.35
N GLY A 325 -7.03 2.69 21.40
CA GLY A 325 -6.89 3.87 20.55
C GLY A 325 -6.64 5.17 21.31
N ARG A 326 -6.04 5.07 22.50
CA ARG A 326 -5.30 6.16 23.18
C ARG A 326 -3.79 5.88 23.21
N ARG A 327 -3.42 4.62 22.95
CA ARG A 327 -2.06 4.10 22.86
C ARG A 327 -1.81 3.60 21.45
N ILE A 328 -0.60 3.77 20.95
CA ILE A 328 -0.15 3.23 19.66
C ILE A 328 1.05 2.31 19.89
N ARG A 329 1.24 1.32 19.01
CA ARG A 329 2.46 0.51 18.94
C ARG A 329 3.01 0.63 17.53
N MET A 330 4.09 1.41 17.38
CA MET A 330 4.72 1.62 16.08
C MET A 330 5.37 0.33 15.59
N SER A 331 5.31 0.09 14.28
CA SER A 331 5.94 -1.06 13.65
C SER A 331 7.30 -0.66 13.06
N GLY A 332 8.37 -1.14 13.68
CA GLY A 332 9.72 -1.07 13.13
C GLY A 332 10.01 -2.15 12.09
N ALA A 333 11.26 -2.24 11.63
CA ALA A 333 11.69 -3.17 10.58
C ALA A 333 11.33 -4.64 10.85
N SER A 334 11.53 -5.13 12.07
CA SER A 334 11.23 -6.53 12.41
C SER A 334 9.74 -6.86 12.31
N ASP A 335 8.86 -5.97 12.80
CA ASP A 335 7.41 -6.20 12.74
C ASP A 335 6.88 -6.03 11.31
N TYR A 336 7.48 -5.15 10.52
CA TYR A 336 7.21 -5.03 9.09
C TYR A 336 7.56 -6.30 8.33
N LEU A 337 8.80 -6.80 8.44
CA LEU A 337 9.22 -8.02 7.75
C LEU A 337 8.41 -9.24 8.19
N ARG A 338 8.01 -9.30 9.47
CA ARG A 338 7.08 -10.32 9.97
C ARG A 338 5.72 -10.22 9.29
N THR A 339 5.11 -9.03 9.26
CA THR A 339 3.82 -8.81 8.60
C THR A 339 3.89 -9.18 7.12
N GLN A 340 4.94 -8.74 6.42
CA GLN A 340 5.19 -9.03 5.01
C GLN A 340 5.24 -10.54 4.73
N ALA A 341 6.02 -11.27 5.53
CA ALA A 341 6.20 -12.70 5.37
C ALA A 341 4.91 -13.48 5.67
N VAL A 342 4.16 -13.08 6.71
CA VAL A 342 2.84 -13.65 6.97
C VAL A 342 1.88 -13.37 5.82
N SER A 343 1.87 -12.17 5.23
CA SER A 343 1.03 -11.87 4.07
C SER A 343 1.30 -12.80 2.89
N ARG A 344 2.57 -13.09 2.58
CA ARG A 344 2.93 -14.06 1.52
C ARG A 344 2.44 -15.48 1.80
N LEU A 345 2.58 -15.94 3.04
CA LEU A 345 2.14 -17.28 3.40
C LEU A 345 0.61 -17.39 3.47
N TYR A 346 -0.07 -16.34 3.95
CA TYR A 346 -1.50 -16.35 4.23
C TYR A 346 -2.38 -16.08 3.00
N LEU A 347 -1.98 -15.12 2.16
CA LEU A 347 -2.71 -14.72 0.96
C LEU A 347 -2.36 -15.64 -0.22
N ASP A 348 -2.79 -16.89 -0.16
CA ASP A 348 -2.47 -17.92 -1.15
C ASP A 348 -3.06 -17.66 -2.56
N ASN A 349 -4.04 -16.76 -2.66
CA ASN A 349 -4.77 -16.42 -3.88
C ASN A 349 -4.51 -14.98 -4.40
N ILE A 350 -3.54 -14.28 -3.81
CA ILE A 350 -3.04 -12.98 -4.30
C ILE A 350 -1.69 -13.19 -4.99
N TYR A 351 -1.59 -12.75 -6.24
CA TYR A 351 -0.42 -13.01 -7.07
C TYR A 351 0.85 -12.34 -6.50
N SER A 352 0.81 -11.02 -6.33
CA SER A 352 1.96 -10.23 -5.92
C SER A 352 1.89 -9.72 -4.49
N ILE A 353 3.04 -9.70 -3.83
CA ILE A 353 3.26 -9.10 -2.53
C ILE A 353 4.36 -8.05 -2.70
N GLY A 354 4.00 -6.78 -2.50
CA GLY A 354 4.89 -5.63 -2.72
C GLY A 354 5.68 -5.23 -1.47
N ALA A 355 6.94 -4.84 -1.66
CA ALA A 355 7.79 -4.28 -0.62
C ALA A 355 7.49 -2.80 -0.39
N SER A 356 7.41 -2.37 0.88
CA SER A 356 7.10 -1.00 1.28
C SER A 356 8.34 -0.21 1.65
N TRP A 357 9.25 -0.05 0.69
CA TRP A 357 10.48 0.73 0.89
C TRP A 357 10.21 2.23 1.07
N VAL A 358 9.05 2.74 0.64
CA VAL A 358 8.66 4.15 0.80
C VAL A 358 8.48 4.54 2.26
N THR A 359 8.01 3.61 3.11
CA THR A 359 7.84 3.86 4.55
C THR A 359 9.02 3.32 5.37
N MET A 360 9.66 2.25 4.90
CA MET A 360 10.70 1.54 5.66
C MET A 360 12.13 1.86 5.24
N GLY A 361 12.29 2.55 4.12
CA GLY A 361 13.56 2.84 3.50
C GLY A 361 14.07 1.73 2.55
N PRO A 362 15.08 2.05 1.72
CA PRO A 362 15.44 1.23 0.57
C PRO A 362 16.04 -0.12 0.96
N HIS A 363 16.83 -0.17 2.03
CA HIS A 363 17.47 -1.40 2.51
C HIS A 363 16.49 -2.37 3.17
N ILE A 364 15.45 -1.86 3.82
CA ILE A 364 14.39 -2.74 4.35
C ILE A 364 13.52 -3.27 3.20
N GLY A 365 13.25 -2.45 2.17
CA GLY A 365 12.65 -2.91 0.93
C GLY A 365 13.45 -4.01 0.25
N GLN A 366 14.77 -3.81 0.15
CA GLN A 366 15.70 -4.81 -0.37
C GLN A 366 15.64 -6.12 0.43
N ALA A 367 15.66 -6.05 1.77
CA ALA A 367 15.52 -7.22 2.64
C ALA A 367 14.17 -7.91 2.45
N ALA A 368 13.09 -7.17 2.23
CA ALA A 368 11.74 -7.71 2.04
C ALA A 368 11.64 -8.70 0.86
N LEU A 369 12.54 -8.61 -0.14
CA LEU A 369 12.62 -9.56 -1.26
C LEU A 369 12.94 -10.99 -0.82
N ALA A 370 13.60 -11.15 0.33
CA ALA A 370 13.86 -12.43 1.00
C ALA A 370 12.87 -12.72 2.15
N TRP A 371 11.81 -11.91 2.30
CA TRP A 371 10.74 -12.08 3.28
C TRP A 371 9.36 -12.14 2.58
N GLY A 372 9.35 -12.70 1.37
CA GLY A 372 8.11 -13.01 0.63
C GLY A 372 7.67 -11.98 -0.40
N ALA A 373 8.30 -10.81 -0.48
CA ALA A 373 8.00 -9.86 -1.55
C ALA A 373 8.58 -10.35 -2.89
N ASN A 374 7.80 -10.20 -3.97
CA ASN A 374 8.29 -10.43 -5.34
C ASN A 374 8.53 -9.13 -6.11
N ASP A 375 8.09 -8.00 -5.55
CA ASP A 375 8.02 -6.72 -6.24
C ASP A 375 8.50 -5.56 -5.34
N MET A 376 9.36 -4.70 -5.88
CA MET A 376 9.82 -3.46 -5.24
C MET A 376 8.89 -2.28 -5.50
N GLY A 377 7.85 -2.39 -6.32
CA GLY A 377 6.94 -1.30 -6.64
C GLY A 377 7.57 -0.18 -7.48
N SER A 378 7.16 1.05 -7.13
CA SER A 378 7.58 2.39 -7.59
C SER A 378 9.05 2.66 -7.97
N VAL A 379 9.39 3.04 -9.20
CA VAL A 379 10.24 4.22 -9.40
C VAL A 379 9.44 5.43 -8.95
N MET A 380 9.95 6.19 -7.99
CA MET A 380 9.22 7.30 -7.42
C MET A 380 9.86 8.62 -7.84
N MET A 381 9.21 9.30 -8.79
CA MET A 381 9.62 10.64 -9.22
C MET A 381 9.16 11.72 -8.24
N GLU A 382 8.06 11.48 -7.53
CA GLU A 382 7.37 12.41 -6.63
C GLU A 382 6.63 11.61 -5.53
N GLU A 383 6.60 12.13 -4.31
CA GLU A 383 5.85 11.55 -3.18
C GLU A 383 5.32 12.68 -2.29
N ASN A 384 3.99 12.81 -2.21
CA ASN A 384 3.34 13.92 -1.49
C ASN A 384 2.58 13.48 -0.22
N VAL A 385 2.26 12.18 -0.06
CA VAL A 385 1.37 11.70 1.00
C VAL A 385 2.17 11.24 2.22
N VAL A 386 3.17 10.38 2.00
CA VAL A 386 4.06 9.85 3.04
C VAL A 386 5.07 10.92 3.49
N SER A 387 5.47 11.81 2.58
CA SER A 387 6.34 12.96 2.82
C SER A 387 5.67 13.97 3.74
N ALA A 388 4.38 14.21 3.58
CA ALA A 388 3.58 15.01 4.53
C ALA A 388 3.62 14.40 5.94
N ALA A 389 3.74 13.08 6.06
CA ALA A 389 3.89 12.35 7.31
C ALA A 389 5.36 12.17 7.75
N GLY A 390 6.28 12.94 7.19
CA GLY A 390 7.68 13.04 7.65
C GLY A 390 8.67 12.05 7.04
N THR A 391 8.24 11.18 6.12
CA THR A 391 9.12 10.16 5.50
C THR A 391 9.26 10.41 4.01
N THR A 392 10.50 10.54 3.54
CA THR A 392 10.81 10.81 2.14
C THR A 392 11.87 9.85 1.62
N TYR A 393 11.42 8.83 0.88
CA TYR A 393 12.29 8.03 0.05
C TYR A 393 11.80 8.10 -1.38
N CYS A 394 12.68 8.48 -2.29
CA CYS A 394 12.49 8.34 -3.74
C CYS A 394 13.63 7.48 -4.28
N LEU A 395 13.29 6.50 -5.13
CA LEU A 395 14.27 5.62 -5.77
C LEU A 395 14.18 5.78 -7.28
N SER A 396 15.35 6.00 -7.90
CA SER A 396 15.52 5.96 -9.34
C SER A 396 15.52 4.51 -9.85
N GLU A 397 15.25 4.32 -11.14
CA GLU A 397 15.33 3.00 -11.77
C GLU A 397 16.71 2.31 -11.57
N PRO A 398 17.86 2.98 -11.77
CA PRO A 398 19.16 2.38 -11.49
C PRO A 398 19.29 1.93 -10.02
N LEU A 399 18.80 2.70 -9.07
CA LEU A 399 18.91 2.32 -7.65
C LEU A 399 18.03 1.12 -7.31
N LEU A 400 16.81 1.02 -7.86
CA LEU A 400 15.97 -0.18 -7.70
C LEU A 400 16.64 -1.41 -8.30
N CYS A 401 17.16 -1.31 -9.52
CA CYS A 401 17.87 -2.40 -10.18
C CYS A 401 19.06 -2.86 -9.32
N HIS A 402 19.84 -1.92 -8.81
CA HIS A 402 20.98 -2.20 -7.93
C HIS A 402 20.58 -2.91 -6.64
N LEU A 403 19.52 -2.45 -5.97
CA LEU A 403 19.03 -3.06 -4.73
C LEU A 403 18.53 -4.49 -4.96
N ILE A 404 17.74 -4.72 -6.01
CA ILE A 404 17.26 -6.05 -6.39
C ILE A 404 18.43 -6.99 -6.67
N ARG A 405 19.44 -6.51 -7.41
CA ARG A 405 20.62 -7.31 -7.76
C ARG A 405 21.50 -7.64 -6.57
N ASN A 406 21.74 -6.67 -5.69
CA ASN A 406 22.47 -6.91 -4.45
C ASN A 406 21.71 -7.84 -3.48
N ALA A 407 20.38 -7.96 -3.60
CA ALA A 407 19.60 -8.97 -2.89
C ALA A 407 19.73 -10.38 -3.52
N GLY A 408 20.45 -10.53 -4.63
CA GLY A 408 20.69 -11.80 -5.29
C GLY A 408 19.71 -12.15 -6.41
N PHE A 409 18.95 -11.17 -6.91
CA PHE A 409 17.92 -11.37 -7.94
C PHE A 409 18.22 -10.61 -9.24
N ILE A 410 17.52 -10.96 -10.31
CA ILE A 410 17.53 -10.28 -11.59
C ILE A 410 16.38 -9.25 -11.58
N PRO A 411 16.66 -7.95 -11.68
CA PRO A 411 15.60 -6.95 -11.77
C PRO A 411 14.86 -7.04 -13.10
N ALA A 412 13.55 -6.88 -13.04
CA ALA A 412 12.70 -6.80 -14.23
C ALA A 412 11.64 -5.70 -14.12
N GLN A 413 11.52 -4.87 -15.15
CA GLN A 413 10.41 -3.94 -15.30
C GLN A 413 9.14 -4.71 -15.66
N ARG A 414 8.03 -4.40 -14.99
CA ARG A 414 6.70 -4.95 -15.27
C ARG A 414 5.68 -3.86 -15.61
N ASN A 415 4.54 -4.26 -16.15
CA ASN A 415 3.33 -3.43 -16.20
C ASN A 415 2.42 -3.67 -14.96
N ASN A 416 1.22 -3.06 -14.96
CA ASN A 416 0.23 -3.22 -13.87
C ASN A 416 -0.29 -4.66 -13.73
N ALA A 417 -0.41 -5.37 -14.85
CA ALA A 417 -0.83 -6.77 -14.90
C ALA A 417 0.30 -7.76 -14.58
N TYR A 418 1.45 -7.27 -14.10
CA TYR A 418 2.64 -8.06 -13.76
C TYR A 418 3.30 -8.81 -14.94
N GLN A 419 3.00 -8.40 -16.18
CA GLN A 419 3.73 -8.90 -17.33
C GLN A 419 5.11 -8.23 -17.38
N LEU A 420 6.15 -9.02 -17.62
CA LEU A 420 7.52 -8.52 -17.73
C LEU A 420 7.67 -7.76 -19.06
N LEU A 421 8.07 -6.50 -18.96
CA LEU A 421 8.39 -5.63 -20.10
C LEU A 421 9.86 -5.73 -20.47
N LYS A 422 10.74 -5.75 -19.46
CA LYS A 422 12.20 -5.82 -19.63
C LYS A 422 12.84 -6.58 -18.48
N VAL A 423 13.68 -7.57 -18.78
CA VAL A 423 14.47 -8.32 -17.80
C VAL A 423 15.94 -7.91 -17.94
N HIS A 424 16.60 -7.55 -16.85
CA HIS A 424 17.94 -6.95 -16.86
C HIS A 424 19.04 -7.95 -16.50
N GLU A 425 19.21 -8.97 -17.34
CA GLU A 425 20.22 -10.03 -17.19
C GLU A 425 21.62 -9.62 -17.68
N ASP A 426 21.70 -8.62 -18.56
CA ASP A 426 22.92 -8.26 -19.28
C ASP A 426 23.62 -7.00 -18.74
N GLY A 427 24.73 -6.63 -19.39
CA GLY A 427 25.51 -5.43 -19.07
C GLY A 427 24.81 -4.10 -19.39
N THR A 428 23.59 -4.11 -19.95
CA THR A 428 22.85 -2.91 -20.35
C THR A 428 21.83 -2.44 -19.31
N ALA A 429 21.74 -3.16 -18.18
CA ALA A 429 20.89 -2.81 -17.05
C ALA A 429 21.15 -1.37 -16.56
N PRO A 430 20.11 -0.61 -16.17
CA PRO A 430 20.23 0.78 -15.73
C PRO A 430 21.30 1.02 -14.65
N ASP A 431 21.45 0.10 -13.71
CA ASP A 431 22.48 0.19 -12.65
C ASP A 431 23.90 -0.10 -13.16
N HIS A 432 24.07 -0.94 -14.18
CA HIS A 432 25.37 -1.16 -14.81
C HIS A 432 25.87 0.07 -15.60
N LEU A 433 24.94 0.96 -16.01
CA LEU A 433 25.27 2.19 -16.73
C LEU A 433 25.68 3.36 -15.82
N VAL A 434 25.48 3.24 -14.50
CA VAL A 434 25.85 4.27 -13.52
C VAL A 434 27.37 4.28 -13.33
N LYS A 435 28.02 5.39 -13.71
CA LYS A 435 29.48 5.59 -13.53
C LYS A 435 29.84 6.21 -12.20
N ASP A 436 28.93 6.97 -11.60
CA ASP A 436 29.12 7.63 -10.31
C ASP A 436 27.85 7.45 -9.46
N TRP A 437 27.95 6.59 -8.44
CA TRP A 437 26.86 6.32 -7.51
C TRP A 437 26.64 7.45 -6.51
N SER A 438 27.55 8.41 -6.39
CA SER A 438 27.38 9.56 -5.50
C SER A 438 26.19 10.44 -5.89
N THR A 439 25.79 10.40 -7.17
CA THR A 439 24.62 11.11 -7.71
C THR A 439 23.32 10.30 -7.64
N GLN A 440 23.38 9.03 -7.22
CA GLN A 440 22.24 8.10 -7.17
C GLN A 440 21.81 7.81 -5.73
N ARG A 441 21.84 8.82 -4.86
CA ARG A 441 21.37 8.69 -3.48
C ARG A 441 19.85 8.77 -3.44
N ALA A 442 19.22 7.99 -2.56
CA ALA A 442 17.82 8.21 -2.20
C ALA A 442 17.67 9.67 -1.76
N SER A 443 16.94 10.45 -2.55
CA SER A 443 16.74 11.87 -2.31
C SER A 443 15.59 12.08 -1.35
N ARG A 444 15.74 13.01 -0.41
CA ARG A 444 14.61 13.66 0.25
C ARG A 444 14.15 14.76 -0.71
N LEU A 445 13.02 14.62 -1.42
CA LEU A 445 12.62 15.61 -2.44
C LEU A 445 11.24 16.22 -2.20
N HIS A 446 11.23 17.54 -2.41
CA HIS A 446 10.21 18.58 -2.66
C HIS A 446 8.77 18.41 -2.12
N VAL A 447 8.38 19.36 -1.28
CA VAL A 447 6.98 19.68 -0.93
C VAL A 447 6.46 20.66 -1.99
N GLU A 448 5.29 20.40 -2.57
CA GLU A 448 4.62 21.30 -3.51
C GLU A 448 4.06 22.52 -2.73
N ASN A 449 4.93 23.45 -2.36
CA ASN A 449 4.58 24.84 -2.01
C ASN A 449 5.84 25.73 -1.94
N ASP A 450 6.27 26.24 -3.09
CA ASP A 450 7.12 27.45 -3.15
C ASP A 450 6.38 28.50 -3.97
N ALA A 451 5.36 29.09 -3.35
CA ALA A 451 4.82 30.39 -3.72
C ALA A 451 4.97 31.33 -2.51
N ALA A 452 6.11 32.03 -2.48
CA ALA A 452 6.40 33.28 -1.77
C ALA A 452 6.48 33.28 -0.21
N CYS A 453 7.72 33.28 0.31
CA CYS A 453 8.07 34.21 1.39
C CYS A 453 9.60 34.45 1.54
N GLY A 454 10.04 35.65 1.15
CA GLY A 454 11.00 36.49 1.88
C GLY A 454 12.45 36.01 2.11
N ASP A 455 13.39 36.74 1.52
CA ASP A 455 14.80 36.78 1.90
C ASP A 455 14.99 36.85 3.43
N GLY A 456 15.66 35.84 3.98
CA GLY A 456 16.08 35.80 5.38
C GLY A 456 17.38 35.03 5.51
N ALA A 457 18.50 35.74 5.41
CA ALA A 457 19.83 35.19 5.68
C ALA A 457 19.90 34.67 7.13
N ALA A 458 20.23 33.39 7.30
CA ALA A 458 20.53 32.81 8.61
C ALA A 458 22.02 32.45 8.69
N ASP A 459 22.68 33.20 9.57
CA ASP A 459 24.08 33.13 9.99
C ASP A 459 24.40 31.75 10.59
N THR A 460 25.44 31.08 10.10
CA THR A 460 25.90 29.79 10.62
C THR A 460 27.03 30.00 11.62
N GLN A 461 26.69 30.03 12.91
CA GLN A 461 27.70 29.88 13.97
C GLN A 461 28.05 28.39 14.12
N SER A 462 29.29 28.06 13.77
CA SER A 462 29.93 26.77 14.06
C SER A 462 30.24 26.66 15.56
N VAL A 463 29.76 25.61 16.21
CA VAL A 463 30.18 25.23 17.57
C VAL A 463 31.31 24.20 17.44
N GLU A 464 32.52 24.57 17.88
CA GLU A 464 33.65 23.67 18.05
C GLU A 464 33.48 22.83 19.32
N LEU A 465 33.62 21.51 19.21
CA LEU A 465 33.70 20.58 20.33
C LEU A 465 35.16 20.46 20.79
N THR A 466 35.51 21.06 21.91
CA THR A 466 36.80 20.83 22.58
C THR A 466 36.69 19.63 23.50
N VAL A 467 37.44 18.55 23.20
CA VAL A 467 37.66 17.44 24.13
C VAL A 467 38.80 17.84 25.07
N GLN A 468 38.50 18.05 26.35
CA GLN A 468 39.53 18.17 27.38
C GLN A 468 39.76 16.78 27.99
N GLY A 469 40.98 16.27 27.80
CA GLY A 469 41.53 15.19 28.61
C GLY A 469 42.35 15.78 29.75
N ASP A 470 42.23 15.16 30.92
CA ASP A 470 43.32 14.82 31.84
C ASP A 470 42.89 13.59 32.65
#